data_AF-A0A6L8EN19-F1
#
_entry.id   AF-A0A6L8EN19-F1
#
_cell.length_a   1.000
_cell.length_b   1.000
_cell.length_c   1.000
_cell.angle_alpha   90.00
_cell.angle_beta   90.00
_cell.angle_gamma   90.00
#
_symmetry.space_group_name_H-M   'P 1'
#
loop_
_entity.id
_entity.type
_entity.pdbx_description
1 polymer ?
#
loop_
_entity_poly.entity_id
_entity_poly.type
_entity_poly.pdbx_seq_one_letter_code
_entity_poly.pdbx_strand_id
1 'polypeptide(L)'
;NQVATNKGPAAPNRGYSRLPHIWFMERVVDICGHELGIPTDEMRLKNYIPEFPYETPNGCVYDSGDFPAMLAKAKEIVDWDGWKKKQADARKEGRLIGIGIGTTLDSGTNNWGQARYVNPHAPFSGNSTAATVKLDLDGTVVVSLGTFPQGQGHETTAAQVVGDVLEIPPDLVHVKTGFDSLNDSHTGQSGTYASQFVVTGLSAAHGAALKLKAEMVKLACFGLDAAEKDLDFGVGDMGPQVCVRGTDRALNYWMLANFINSNSASLPDELRDLSLNARHVYMPPFKVPDVEKKIGNLTLTYALQLHISVVEVDPDTYQTRILDYAIVDDCGKVINPMIVEGQVHGAAAHGIGAALVEDISYDADGNAIAGSFTDYAPITISTMPELKCSNRQSPSPFTFHGAKGMGEGGGGPLHSLCAALQDALHGRDIIIENSHNSPMSMFERFAGGSEKGVTVESR
;
A
#
# COMPACT_ATOMS: atom_id res chain seq x y z
N ASN A 1 -7.71 18.71 -19.72
CA ASN A 1 -7.89 20.06 -19.16
C ASN A 1 -8.10 19.95 -17.66
N GLN A 2 -7.34 20.71 -16.86
CA GLN A 2 -7.62 20.93 -15.43
C GLN A 2 -8.37 22.26 -15.30
N VAL A 3 -9.37 22.34 -14.42
CA VAL A 3 -10.16 23.56 -14.21
C VAL A 3 -10.14 23.95 -12.74
N ALA A 4 -10.03 25.24 -12.46
CA ALA A 4 -10.22 25.77 -11.12
C ALA A 4 -11.72 25.93 -10.85
N THR A 5 -12.15 25.67 -9.62
CA THR A 5 -13.54 25.86 -9.18
C THR A 5 -13.54 26.53 -7.80
N ASN A 6 -14.66 27.16 -7.43
CA ASN A 6 -14.86 27.75 -6.09
C ASN A 6 -15.17 26.67 -5.03
N LYS A 7 -14.37 25.60 -4.97
CA LYS A 7 -14.47 24.49 -4.01
C LYS A 7 -13.17 24.35 -3.23
N GLY A 8 -13.17 23.55 -2.16
CA GLY A 8 -11.95 23.16 -1.46
C GLY A 8 -10.90 22.56 -2.40
N PRO A 9 -9.60 22.76 -2.14
CA PRO A 9 -8.55 22.21 -2.99
C PRO A 9 -8.60 20.68 -2.97
N ALA A 10 -8.46 20.06 -4.16
CA ALA A 10 -8.36 18.61 -4.26
C ALA A 10 -7.08 18.12 -3.55
N ALA A 11 -7.23 17.13 -2.70
CA ALA A 11 -6.14 16.51 -1.95
C ALA A 11 -6.09 15.00 -2.22
N PRO A 12 -4.92 14.36 -2.13
CA PRO A 12 -4.81 12.91 -2.21
C PRO A 12 -5.51 12.24 -1.02
N ASN A 13 -6.38 11.28 -1.31
CA ASN A 13 -6.86 10.31 -0.33
C ASN A 13 -6.55 8.91 -0.87
N ARG A 14 -5.57 8.25 -0.26
CA ARG A 14 -5.25 6.82 -0.45
C ARG A 14 -5.27 6.35 -1.92
N GLY A 15 -4.26 6.73 -2.72
CA GLY A 15 -4.13 6.27 -4.11
C GLY A 15 -3.99 7.35 -5.19
N TYR A 16 -3.85 8.64 -4.82
CA TYR A 16 -3.68 9.76 -5.75
C TYR A 16 -4.66 9.68 -6.97
N SER A 17 -4.29 10.19 -8.14
CA SER A 17 -5.12 10.19 -9.35
C SER A 17 -5.32 8.82 -10.00
N ARG A 18 -4.80 7.73 -9.42
CA ARG A 18 -4.92 6.39 -10.02
C ARG A 18 -6.30 5.78 -9.81
N LEU A 19 -6.98 6.09 -8.70
CA LEU A 19 -8.27 5.47 -8.37
C LEU A 19 -9.33 5.74 -9.45
N PRO A 20 -9.51 6.99 -9.94
CA PRO A 20 -10.45 7.25 -11.04
C PRO A 20 -10.04 6.60 -12.35
N HIS A 21 -8.73 6.50 -12.63
CA HIS A 21 -8.22 5.86 -13.85
C HIS A 21 -8.46 4.34 -13.85
N ILE A 22 -8.16 3.67 -12.74
CA ILE A 22 -8.41 2.23 -12.61
C ILE A 22 -9.92 1.97 -12.59
N TRP A 23 -10.72 2.84 -11.94
CA TRP A 23 -12.18 2.71 -11.97
C TRP A 23 -12.72 2.81 -13.39
N PHE A 24 -12.27 3.82 -14.14
CA PHE A 24 -12.62 3.96 -15.55
C PHE A 24 -12.22 2.71 -16.34
N MET A 25 -11.00 2.20 -16.17
CA MET A 25 -10.54 1.03 -16.91
C MET A 25 -11.30 -0.24 -16.57
N GLU A 26 -11.54 -0.55 -15.29
CA GLU A 26 -12.33 -1.71 -14.89
C GLU A 26 -13.78 -1.61 -15.41
N ARG A 27 -14.38 -0.41 -15.39
CA ARG A 27 -15.72 -0.18 -15.96
C ARG A 27 -15.74 -0.43 -17.47
N VAL A 28 -14.73 0.03 -18.21
CA VAL A 28 -14.60 -0.23 -19.65
C VAL A 28 -14.47 -1.74 -19.91
N VAL A 29 -13.67 -2.46 -19.13
CA VAL A 29 -13.53 -3.92 -19.25
C VAL A 29 -14.88 -4.63 -19.07
N ASP A 30 -15.67 -4.25 -18.07
CA ASP A 30 -16.99 -4.83 -17.83
C ASP A 30 -18.00 -4.48 -18.93
N ILE A 31 -18.03 -3.23 -19.39
CA ILE A 31 -18.91 -2.79 -20.48
C ILE A 31 -18.55 -3.55 -21.76
N CYS A 32 -17.28 -3.63 -22.12
CA CYS A 32 -16.85 -4.42 -23.28
C CYS A 32 -17.17 -5.91 -23.14
N GLY A 33 -16.97 -6.49 -21.95
CA GLY A 33 -17.36 -7.87 -21.68
C GLY A 33 -18.85 -8.11 -21.91
N HIS A 34 -19.69 -7.21 -21.40
CA HIS A 34 -21.13 -7.22 -21.60
C HIS A 34 -21.52 -7.14 -23.10
N GLU A 35 -21.05 -6.12 -23.81
CA GLU A 35 -21.38 -5.90 -25.22
C GLU A 35 -20.91 -7.05 -26.13
N LEU A 36 -19.81 -7.71 -25.78
CA LEU A 36 -19.25 -8.82 -26.53
C LEU A 36 -19.78 -10.19 -26.08
N GLY A 37 -20.63 -10.25 -25.06
CA GLY A 37 -21.12 -11.50 -24.48
C GLY A 37 -20.02 -12.37 -23.83
N ILE A 38 -18.94 -11.74 -23.36
CA ILE A 38 -17.83 -12.41 -22.67
C ILE A 38 -18.03 -12.23 -21.15
N PRO A 39 -18.04 -13.32 -20.35
CA PRO A 39 -18.11 -13.22 -18.89
C PRO A 39 -17.02 -12.31 -18.31
N THR A 40 -17.35 -11.55 -17.26
CA THR A 40 -16.48 -10.50 -16.71
C THR A 40 -15.16 -11.04 -16.15
N ASP A 41 -15.16 -12.25 -15.61
CA ASP A 41 -13.96 -12.97 -15.16
C ASP A 41 -13.10 -13.45 -16.34
N GLU A 42 -13.73 -14.01 -17.39
CA GLU A 42 -13.04 -14.41 -18.61
C GLU A 42 -12.45 -13.21 -19.37
N MET A 43 -13.17 -12.09 -19.43
CA MET A 43 -12.70 -10.87 -20.08
C MET A 43 -11.42 -10.36 -19.42
N ARG A 44 -11.34 -10.41 -18.09
CA ARG A 44 -10.13 -10.08 -17.34
C ARG A 44 -9.01 -11.10 -17.60
N LEU A 45 -9.28 -12.40 -17.54
CA LEU A 45 -8.27 -13.43 -17.82
C LEU A 45 -7.63 -13.31 -19.21
N LYS A 46 -8.39 -12.90 -20.22
CA LYS A 46 -7.88 -12.65 -21.58
C LYS A 46 -6.95 -11.44 -21.68
N ASN A 47 -7.03 -10.49 -20.74
CA ASN A 47 -6.32 -9.22 -20.77
C ASN A 47 -5.30 -9.05 -19.64
N TYR A 48 -5.31 -9.91 -18.63
CA TYR A 48 -4.31 -9.89 -17.56
C TYR A 48 -2.91 -10.14 -18.13
N ILE A 49 -1.96 -9.42 -17.54
CA ILE A 49 -0.54 -9.52 -17.89
C ILE A 49 -0.04 -10.93 -17.54
N PRO A 50 0.50 -11.67 -18.52
CA PRO A 50 0.88 -13.08 -18.31
C PRO A 50 2.26 -13.26 -17.68
N GLU A 51 3.16 -12.29 -17.87
CA GLU A 51 4.56 -12.38 -17.46
C GLU A 51 5.05 -11.08 -16.84
N PHE A 52 5.92 -11.19 -15.83
CA PHE A 52 6.54 -10.07 -15.14
C PHE A 52 8.07 -10.26 -15.07
N PRO A 53 8.86 -9.17 -14.99
CA PRO A 53 8.44 -7.77 -15.03
C PRO A 53 7.82 -7.37 -16.38
N TYR A 54 6.86 -6.45 -16.37
CA TYR A 54 6.14 -6.01 -17.57
C TYR A 54 6.28 -4.51 -17.78
N GLU A 55 6.80 -4.09 -18.94
CA GLU A 55 6.86 -2.69 -19.33
C GLU A 55 5.53 -2.26 -19.97
N THR A 56 4.85 -1.32 -19.35
CA THR A 56 3.60 -0.75 -19.84
C THR A 56 3.84 0.28 -20.95
N PRO A 57 2.82 0.64 -21.76
CA PRO A 57 2.97 1.61 -22.84
C PRO A 57 3.49 3.00 -22.43
N ASN A 58 3.33 3.40 -21.16
CA ASN A 58 3.85 4.66 -20.62
C ASN A 58 5.26 4.52 -20.00
N GLY A 59 5.93 3.37 -20.14
CA GLY A 59 7.29 3.11 -19.68
C GLY A 59 7.41 2.77 -18.18
N CYS A 60 6.29 2.55 -17.49
CA CYS A 60 6.28 1.98 -16.15
C CYS A 60 6.63 0.49 -16.19
N VAL A 61 7.33 -0.02 -15.18
CA VAL A 61 7.72 -1.43 -15.12
C VAL A 61 7.03 -2.11 -13.95
N TYR A 62 5.99 -2.88 -14.22
CA TYR A 62 5.34 -3.70 -13.20
C TYR A 62 6.28 -4.80 -12.77
N ASP A 63 6.48 -4.96 -11.46
CA ASP A 63 7.61 -5.69 -10.91
C ASP A 63 7.37 -7.20 -10.84
N SER A 64 6.24 -7.62 -10.26
CA SER A 64 5.82 -9.03 -10.20
C SER A 64 4.32 -9.16 -9.88
N GLY A 65 3.72 -10.32 -10.13
CA GLY A 65 2.31 -10.55 -9.85
C GLY A 65 1.75 -11.84 -10.45
N ASP A 66 0.58 -12.26 -9.99
CA ASP A 66 -0.14 -13.44 -10.48
C ASP A 66 -1.66 -13.20 -10.45
N PHE A 67 -2.14 -12.38 -11.38
CA PHE A 67 -3.56 -12.02 -11.48
C PHE A 67 -4.49 -13.24 -11.66
N PRO A 68 -4.19 -14.23 -12.53
CA PRO A 68 -5.06 -15.39 -12.69
C PRO A 68 -5.24 -16.19 -11.39
N ALA A 69 -4.17 -16.42 -10.63
CA ALA A 69 -4.28 -17.13 -9.36
C ALA A 69 -4.98 -16.30 -8.28
N MET A 70 -4.81 -14.97 -8.27
CA MET A 70 -5.59 -14.09 -7.39
C MET A 70 -7.09 -14.18 -7.69
N LEU A 71 -7.49 -14.12 -8.97
CA LEU A 71 -8.89 -14.24 -9.37
C LEU A 71 -9.45 -15.62 -9.00
N ALA A 72 -8.70 -16.69 -9.28
CA ALA A 72 -9.10 -18.05 -8.90
C ALA A 72 -9.32 -18.17 -7.38
N LYS A 73 -8.39 -17.61 -6.58
CA LYS A 73 -8.51 -17.62 -5.12
C LYS A 73 -9.70 -16.81 -4.61
N ALA A 74 -9.96 -15.64 -5.18
CA ALA A 74 -11.11 -14.82 -4.79
C ALA A 74 -12.44 -15.52 -5.14
N LYS A 75 -12.52 -16.18 -6.30
CA LYS A 75 -13.69 -16.97 -6.71
C LYS A 75 -13.96 -18.15 -5.77
N GLU A 76 -12.90 -18.81 -5.29
CA GLU A 76 -12.98 -19.86 -4.27
C GLU A 76 -13.55 -19.31 -2.95
N ILE A 77 -13.00 -18.19 -2.46
CA ILE A 77 -13.38 -17.58 -1.18
C ILE A 77 -14.85 -17.15 -1.15
N VAL A 78 -15.34 -16.57 -2.25
CA VAL A 78 -16.73 -16.09 -2.32
C VAL A 78 -17.74 -17.20 -2.64
N ASP A 79 -17.32 -18.42 -3.01
CA ASP A 79 -18.20 -19.43 -3.63
C ASP A 79 -18.87 -18.88 -4.90
N TRP A 80 -18.04 -18.53 -5.90
CA TRP A 80 -18.47 -17.90 -7.15
C TRP A 80 -19.60 -18.66 -7.84
N ASP A 81 -19.46 -19.97 -8.03
CA ASP A 81 -20.46 -20.78 -8.74
C ASP A 81 -21.77 -20.87 -7.95
N GLY A 82 -21.69 -20.96 -6.62
CA GLY A 82 -22.85 -20.89 -5.74
C GLY A 82 -23.59 -19.55 -5.86
N TRP A 83 -22.88 -18.42 -5.90
CA TRP A 83 -23.51 -17.11 -6.12
C TRP A 83 -24.06 -16.92 -7.52
N LYS A 84 -23.40 -17.43 -8.58
CA LYS A 84 -23.96 -17.40 -9.93
C LYS A 84 -25.29 -18.14 -10.01
N LYS A 85 -25.42 -19.29 -9.33
CA LYS A 85 -26.69 -20.02 -9.21
C LYS A 85 -27.74 -19.22 -8.44
N LYS A 86 -27.39 -18.69 -7.26
CA LYS A 86 -28.30 -17.87 -6.44
C LYS A 86 -28.77 -16.62 -7.17
N GLN A 87 -27.89 -15.95 -7.91
CA GLN A 87 -28.22 -14.80 -8.75
C GLN A 87 -29.25 -15.17 -9.83
N ALA A 88 -29.04 -16.28 -10.54
CA ALA A 88 -29.95 -16.73 -11.58
C ALA A 88 -31.35 -17.06 -11.02
N ASP A 89 -31.42 -17.64 -9.82
CA ASP A 89 -32.69 -17.93 -9.13
C ASP A 89 -33.36 -16.64 -8.62
N ALA A 90 -32.60 -15.75 -7.99
CA ALA A 90 -33.09 -14.45 -7.51
C ALA A 90 -33.66 -13.57 -8.63
N ARG A 91 -33.02 -13.57 -9.81
CA ARG A 91 -33.51 -12.84 -10.99
C ARG A 91 -34.90 -13.33 -11.45
N LYS A 92 -35.22 -14.62 -11.29
CA LYS A 92 -36.57 -15.16 -11.60
C LYS A 92 -37.63 -14.64 -10.64
N GLU A 93 -37.24 -14.28 -9.42
CA GLU A 93 -38.08 -13.71 -8.37
C GLU A 93 -38.16 -12.16 -8.45
N GLY A 94 -37.51 -11.55 -9.44
CA GLY A 94 -37.45 -10.09 -9.59
C GLY A 94 -36.43 -9.39 -8.67
N ARG A 95 -35.64 -10.15 -7.91
CA ARG A 95 -34.58 -9.62 -7.04
C ARG A 95 -33.33 -9.23 -7.85
N LEU A 96 -32.68 -8.15 -7.43
CA LEU A 96 -31.56 -7.55 -8.17
C LEU A 96 -30.24 -7.89 -7.48
N ILE A 97 -29.72 -9.08 -7.75
CA ILE A 97 -28.42 -9.53 -7.25
C ILE A 97 -27.35 -9.36 -8.34
N GLY A 98 -26.23 -8.75 -7.98
CA GLY A 98 -25.09 -8.54 -8.86
C GLY A 98 -23.77 -8.99 -8.24
N ILE A 99 -22.84 -9.40 -9.08
CA ILE A 99 -21.50 -9.84 -8.70
C ILE A 99 -20.49 -9.02 -9.49
N GLY A 100 -19.56 -8.37 -8.79
CA GLY A 100 -18.58 -7.48 -9.39
C GLY A 100 -17.16 -7.85 -8.99
N ILE A 101 -16.23 -7.68 -9.94
CA ILE A 101 -14.80 -7.88 -9.74
C ILE A 101 -14.13 -6.51 -9.82
N GLY A 102 -13.21 -6.23 -8.91
CA GLY A 102 -12.36 -5.04 -8.93
C GLY A 102 -10.90 -5.43 -8.82
N THR A 103 -10.12 -5.19 -9.87
CA THR A 103 -8.66 -5.41 -9.87
C THR A 103 -7.94 -4.07 -9.75
N THR A 104 -7.08 -3.92 -8.77
CA THR A 104 -6.31 -2.69 -8.51
C THR A 104 -4.81 -2.98 -8.39
N LEU A 105 -4.03 -2.03 -8.88
CA LEU A 105 -2.58 -1.94 -8.69
C LEU A 105 -2.29 -0.82 -7.70
N ASP A 106 -1.61 -1.15 -6.61
CA ASP A 106 -1.08 -0.19 -5.65
C ASP A 106 0.40 0.11 -5.95
N SER A 107 0.61 1.28 -6.55
CA SER A 107 1.94 1.83 -6.80
C SER A 107 2.62 2.23 -5.49
N GLY A 108 3.73 1.57 -5.16
CA GLY A 108 4.60 1.90 -4.04
C GLY A 108 5.88 2.62 -4.48
N THR A 109 6.23 3.69 -3.77
CA THR A 109 7.44 4.50 -3.97
C THR A 109 7.43 5.29 -5.27
N ASN A 110 7.03 6.56 -5.18
CA ASN A 110 6.92 7.47 -6.31
C ASN A 110 8.29 7.98 -6.81
N ASN A 111 8.49 8.09 -8.13
CA ASN A 111 9.56 8.86 -8.76
C ASN A 111 9.14 10.31 -9.00
N TRP A 112 9.65 11.25 -8.19
CA TRP A 112 9.31 12.67 -8.32
C TRP A 112 9.85 13.34 -9.58
N GLY A 113 10.66 12.64 -10.38
CA GLY A 113 11.00 13.09 -11.74
C GLY A 113 9.76 13.33 -12.60
N GLN A 114 8.64 12.66 -12.32
CA GLN A 114 7.38 12.85 -13.07
C GLN A 114 6.77 14.25 -12.93
N ALA A 115 7.12 15.01 -11.88
CA ALA A 115 6.70 16.40 -11.75
C ALA A 115 7.15 17.26 -12.95
N ARG A 116 8.21 16.83 -13.65
CA ARG A 116 8.72 17.48 -14.85
C ARG A 116 7.80 17.38 -16.06
N TYR A 117 6.85 16.43 -16.08
CA TYR A 117 5.82 16.35 -17.12
C TYR A 117 4.86 17.54 -17.10
N VAL A 118 4.66 18.14 -15.92
CA VAL A 118 3.79 19.30 -15.73
C VAL A 118 4.61 20.58 -15.75
N ASN A 119 5.76 20.59 -15.06
CA ASN A 119 6.68 21.72 -15.03
C ASN A 119 8.11 21.23 -15.33
N PRO A 120 8.63 21.40 -16.57
CA PRO A 120 9.97 20.94 -16.95
C PRO A 120 11.10 21.46 -16.05
N HIS A 121 10.89 22.59 -15.36
CA HIS A 121 11.84 23.21 -14.46
C HIS A 121 11.71 22.76 -13.00
N ALA A 122 10.80 21.82 -12.70
CA ALA A 122 10.65 21.29 -11.35
C ALA A 122 11.99 20.70 -10.85
N PRO A 123 12.50 21.11 -9.68
CA PRO A 123 13.82 20.73 -9.18
C PRO A 123 13.82 19.32 -8.56
N PHE A 124 12.96 18.43 -9.05
CA PHE A 124 12.77 17.09 -8.50
C PHE A 124 13.31 16.03 -9.46
N SER A 125 13.90 14.97 -8.90
CA SER A 125 14.34 13.78 -9.63
C SER A 125 14.44 12.61 -8.66
N GLY A 126 13.76 11.50 -8.96
CA GLY A 126 13.80 10.30 -8.13
C GLY A 126 13.10 10.44 -6.78
N ASN A 127 13.59 9.71 -5.79
CA ASN A 127 13.09 9.70 -4.42
C ASN A 127 14.26 9.38 -3.49
N SER A 128 14.15 9.74 -2.21
CA SER A 128 15.07 9.29 -1.18
C SER A 128 14.39 9.31 0.18
N THR A 129 14.81 8.43 1.08
CA THR A 129 14.41 8.45 2.49
C THR A 129 15.62 8.13 3.35
N ALA A 130 15.70 8.73 4.53
CA ALA A 130 16.78 8.49 5.48
C ALA A 130 16.28 7.81 6.75
N ALA A 131 17.19 7.10 7.42
CA ALA A 131 17.02 6.65 8.78
C ALA A 131 18.37 6.70 9.49
N THR A 132 18.31 6.78 10.81
CA THR A 132 19.46 6.64 11.70
C THR A 132 19.19 5.51 12.67
N VAL A 133 20.16 4.63 12.87
CA VAL A 133 20.15 3.62 13.93
C VAL A 133 21.40 3.85 14.78
N LYS A 134 21.20 4.03 16.08
CA LYS A 134 22.24 4.37 17.06
C LYS A 134 22.26 3.34 18.19
N LEU A 135 23.44 3.03 18.71
CA LEU A 135 23.58 2.43 20.03
C LEU A 135 23.81 3.53 21.07
N ASP A 136 22.88 3.70 21.99
CA ASP A 136 22.97 4.74 23.02
C ASP A 136 23.89 4.35 24.18
N LEU A 137 24.19 5.31 25.06
CA LEU A 137 25.13 5.16 26.18
C LEU A 137 24.81 3.99 27.11
N ASP A 138 23.53 3.67 27.27
CA ASP A 138 23.04 2.58 28.10
C ASP A 138 22.97 1.23 27.36
N GLY A 139 23.32 1.19 26.07
CA GLY A 139 23.22 0.02 25.20
C GLY A 139 21.88 -0.10 24.47
N THR A 140 20.97 0.87 24.60
CA THR A 140 19.69 0.87 23.87
C THR A 140 19.93 1.08 22.38
N VAL A 141 19.30 0.26 21.53
CA VAL A 141 19.24 0.49 20.09
C VAL A 141 18.13 1.50 19.80
N VAL A 142 18.49 2.69 19.31
CA VAL A 142 17.55 3.77 19.01
C VAL A 142 17.45 3.96 17.49
N VAL A 143 16.22 3.98 16.98
CA VAL A 143 15.91 4.18 15.57
C VAL A 143 15.17 5.51 15.39
N SER A 144 15.68 6.35 14.48
CA SER A 144 15.01 7.54 13.99
C SER A 144 14.68 7.35 12.50
N LEU A 145 13.42 7.54 12.15
CA LEU A 145 12.91 7.35 10.80
C LEU A 145 12.68 8.71 10.13
N GLY A 146 12.93 8.78 8.83
CA GLY A 146 12.54 9.91 7.99
C GLY A 146 11.09 9.88 7.53
N THR A 147 10.23 9.13 8.20
CA THR A 147 8.81 8.97 7.87
C THR A 147 7.94 9.56 8.97
N PHE A 148 6.65 9.77 8.68
CA PHE A 148 5.70 10.34 9.64
C PHE A 148 4.56 9.33 9.84
N PRO A 149 4.62 8.48 10.87
CA PRO A 149 3.58 7.49 11.10
C PRO A 149 2.22 8.13 11.42
N GLN A 150 1.16 7.61 10.80
CA GLN A 150 -0.25 8.02 11.01
C GLN A 150 -1.15 6.81 11.32
N GLY A 151 -0.61 5.75 11.92
CA GLY A 151 -1.36 4.54 12.34
C GLY A 151 -1.00 3.24 11.61
N GLN A 152 -0.05 3.27 10.67
CA GLN A 152 0.36 2.12 9.86
C GLN A 152 1.41 1.20 10.50
N GLY A 153 1.83 1.47 11.75
CA GLY A 153 2.76 0.60 12.49
C GLY A 153 4.21 0.65 12.02
N HIS A 154 4.73 1.84 11.69
CA HIS A 154 6.13 2.02 11.29
C HIS A 154 7.09 1.64 12.41
N GLU A 155 6.77 2.00 13.65
CA GLU A 155 7.57 1.75 14.83
C GLU A 155 7.79 0.25 15.01
N THR A 156 6.70 -0.53 14.94
CA THR A 156 6.77 -2.00 15.05
C THR A 156 7.58 -2.62 13.92
N THR A 157 7.30 -2.25 12.67
CA THR A 157 7.95 -2.89 11.52
C THR A 157 9.42 -2.47 11.35
N ALA A 158 9.78 -1.24 11.71
CA ALA A 158 11.18 -0.82 11.77
C ALA A 158 11.93 -1.54 12.89
N ALA A 159 11.32 -1.73 14.06
CA ALA A 159 11.91 -2.52 15.14
C ALA A 159 12.17 -3.96 14.70
N GLN A 160 11.22 -4.59 13.97
CA GLN A 160 11.41 -5.93 13.40
C GLN A 160 12.60 -5.98 12.44
N VAL A 161 12.68 -5.04 11.49
CA VAL A 161 13.80 -5.02 10.52
C VAL A 161 15.15 -4.78 11.18
N VAL A 162 15.23 -3.87 12.16
CA VAL A 162 16.48 -3.59 12.88
C VAL A 162 16.85 -4.75 13.81
N GLY A 163 15.86 -5.33 14.49
CA GLY A 163 16.02 -6.52 15.34
C GLY A 163 16.54 -7.72 14.55
N ASP A 164 16.01 -7.97 13.35
CA ASP A 164 16.49 -9.02 12.45
C ASP A 164 17.97 -8.81 12.06
N VAL A 165 18.37 -7.56 11.76
CA VAL A 165 19.77 -7.25 11.44
C VAL A 165 20.68 -7.49 12.64
N LEU A 166 20.27 -7.04 13.82
CA LEU A 166 21.06 -7.12 15.04
C LEU A 166 20.86 -8.43 15.81
N GLU A 167 20.05 -9.36 15.29
CA GLU A 167 19.70 -10.65 15.88
C GLU A 167 19.17 -10.54 17.33
N ILE A 168 18.36 -9.52 17.59
CA ILE A 168 17.72 -9.28 18.89
C ILE A 168 16.19 -9.16 18.73
N PRO A 169 15.40 -9.47 19.77
CA PRO A 169 13.97 -9.23 19.76
C PRO A 169 13.64 -7.76 19.44
N PRO A 170 12.59 -7.49 18.64
CA PRO A 170 12.19 -6.12 18.28
C PRO A 170 11.81 -5.27 19.50
N ASP A 171 11.38 -5.90 20.60
CA ASP A 171 11.04 -5.22 21.86
C ASP A 171 12.27 -4.56 22.54
N LEU A 172 13.48 -4.93 22.12
CA LEU A 172 14.74 -4.32 22.56
C LEU A 172 15.21 -3.19 21.62
N VAL A 173 14.44 -2.86 20.59
CA VAL A 173 14.71 -1.77 19.66
C VAL A 173 13.74 -0.62 19.92
N HIS A 174 14.28 0.51 20.36
CA HIS A 174 13.49 1.72 20.59
C HIS A 174 13.37 2.55 19.31
N VAL A 175 12.19 2.52 18.68
CA VAL A 175 11.88 3.41 17.55
C VAL A 175 11.23 4.68 18.09
N LYS A 176 11.84 5.84 17.79
CA LYS A 176 11.29 7.14 18.18
C LYS A 176 9.91 7.34 17.54
N THR A 177 8.96 7.80 18.34
CA THR A 177 7.60 8.11 17.90
C THR A 177 7.53 9.50 17.28
N GLY A 178 6.68 9.64 16.27
CA GLY A 178 6.47 10.90 15.56
C GLY A 178 7.65 11.29 14.66
N PHE A 179 7.70 12.58 14.30
CA PHE A 179 8.78 13.16 13.49
C PHE A 179 9.05 14.59 13.94
N ASP A 180 10.33 14.90 14.09
CA ASP A 180 10.85 16.22 14.39
C ASP A 180 12.02 16.53 13.44
N SER A 181 11.87 17.54 12.59
CA SER A 181 12.88 17.92 11.61
C SER A 181 14.20 18.39 12.23
N LEU A 182 14.22 18.75 13.52
CA LEU A 182 15.45 19.07 14.25
C LEU A 182 16.23 17.81 14.66
N ASN A 183 15.53 16.71 14.91
CA ASN A 183 16.09 15.54 15.58
C ASN A 183 16.07 14.26 14.72
N ASP A 184 15.26 14.23 13.66
CA ASP A 184 15.05 13.03 12.85
C ASP A 184 15.71 13.10 11.47
N SER A 185 16.18 11.92 11.05
CA SER A 185 16.91 11.76 9.79
C SER A 185 15.97 11.90 8.61
N HIS A 186 16.12 12.94 7.80
CA HIS A 186 15.27 13.15 6.62
C HIS A 186 16.06 13.54 5.37
N THR A 187 15.36 13.50 4.24
CA THR A 187 15.78 14.02 2.94
C THR A 187 14.64 14.84 2.34
N GLY A 188 14.82 15.36 1.11
CA GLY A 188 13.79 16.16 0.44
C GLY A 188 12.47 15.41 0.13
N GLN A 189 12.44 14.08 0.20
CA GLN A 189 11.24 13.27 -0.09
C GLN A 189 10.80 12.40 1.10
N SER A 190 11.36 12.65 2.28
CA SER A 190 10.90 12.09 3.55
C SER A 190 9.42 12.36 3.82
N GLY A 191 8.80 11.49 4.62
CA GLY A 191 7.38 11.53 4.94
C GLY A 191 6.70 10.17 4.73
N THR A 192 5.37 10.15 4.76
CA THR A 192 4.59 8.93 4.52
C THR A 192 3.44 9.22 3.59
N TYR A 193 3.58 8.70 2.37
CA TYR A 193 2.68 8.82 1.23
C TYR A 193 3.10 7.79 0.17
N ALA A 194 2.28 7.58 -0.86
CA ALA A 194 2.59 6.72 -2.02
C ALA A 194 3.06 5.30 -1.64
N SER A 195 2.46 4.72 -0.59
CA SER A 195 2.80 3.41 -0.01
C SER A 195 4.31 3.15 0.15
N GLN A 196 5.14 4.19 0.36
CA GLN A 196 6.58 4.06 0.14
C GLN A 196 7.36 3.44 1.32
N PHE A 197 6.81 3.47 2.54
CA PHE A 197 7.60 3.21 3.75
C PHE A 197 8.28 1.85 3.77
N VAL A 198 7.56 0.78 3.43
CA VAL A 198 8.13 -0.58 3.41
C VAL A 198 9.30 -0.69 2.44
N VAL A 199 9.29 0.09 1.38
CA VAL A 199 10.35 0.11 0.37
C VAL A 199 11.45 1.08 0.78
N THR A 200 11.19 2.38 0.89
CA THR A 200 12.23 3.38 1.12
C THR A 200 12.63 3.52 2.58
N GLY A 201 11.65 3.59 3.48
CA GLY A 201 11.86 3.78 4.92
C GLY A 201 12.55 2.59 5.57
N LEU A 202 12.03 1.37 5.35
CA LEU A 202 12.66 0.16 5.88
C LEU A 202 14.01 -0.14 5.21
N SER A 203 14.20 0.19 3.91
CA SER A 203 15.55 0.09 3.30
C SER A 203 16.54 1.05 3.95
N ALA A 204 16.09 2.26 4.29
CA ALA A 204 16.92 3.22 5.00
C ALA A 204 17.29 2.70 6.40
N ALA A 205 16.32 2.19 7.15
CA ALA A 205 16.54 1.60 8.48
C ALA A 205 17.45 0.38 8.44
N HIS A 206 17.21 -0.54 7.49
CA HIS A 206 18.03 -1.73 7.27
C HIS A 206 19.49 -1.36 6.95
N GLY A 207 19.72 -0.44 6.01
CA GLY A 207 21.08 -0.01 5.67
C GLY A 207 21.78 0.75 6.80
N ALA A 208 21.04 1.47 7.64
CA ALA A 208 21.58 2.08 8.85
C ALA A 208 21.94 1.03 9.92
N ALA A 209 21.09 0.02 10.11
CA ALA A 209 21.36 -1.10 11.02
C ALA A 209 22.57 -1.94 10.57
N LEU A 210 22.73 -2.20 9.27
CA LEU A 210 23.91 -2.89 8.74
C LEU A 210 25.21 -2.13 9.03
N LYS A 211 25.18 -0.80 8.86
CA LYS A 211 26.32 0.05 9.20
C LYS A 211 26.61 0.01 10.70
N LEU A 212 25.58 0.13 11.54
CA LEU A 212 25.75 0.03 12.99
C LEU A 212 26.34 -1.34 13.38
N LYS A 213 25.80 -2.44 12.85
CA LYS A 213 26.32 -3.80 13.06
C LYS A 213 27.79 -3.90 12.71
N ALA A 214 28.21 -3.33 11.58
CA ALA A 214 29.61 -3.33 11.16
C ALA A 214 30.53 -2.56 12.13
N GLU A 215 30.07 -1.44 12.72
CA GLU A 215 30.83 -0.73 13.76
C GLU A 215 30.90 -1.54 15.06
N MET A 216 29.78 -2.15 15.47
CA MET A 216 29.71 -3.02 16.65
C MET A 216 30.63 -4.25 16.52
N VAL A 217 30.68 -4.88 15.35
CA VAL A 217 31.58 -6.00 15.06
C VAL A 217 33.04 -5.60 15.27
N LYS A 218 33.47 -4.43 14.77
CA LYS A 218 34.85 -3.96 14.96
C LYS A 218 35.21 -3.78 16.43
N LEU A 219 34.30 -3.18 17.22
CA LEU A 219 34.48 -3.03 18.66
C LEU A 219 34.47 -4.37 19.39
N ALA A 220 33.61 -5.29 18.97
CA ALA A 220 33.53 -6.63 19.56
C ALA A 220 34.79 -7.45 19.28
N CYS A 221 35.33 -7.40 18.05
CA CYS A 221 36.61 -8.03 17.72
C CYS A 221 37.74 -7.52 18.63
N PHE A 222 37.81 -6.20 18.85
CA PHE A 222 38.77 -5.59 19.76
C PHE A 222 38.57 -6.03 21.22
N GLY A 223 37.34 -5.91 21.74
CA GLY A 223 37.06 -6.16 23.14
C GLY A 223 37.03 -7.65 23.54
N LEU A 224 36.78 -8.56 22.58
CA LEU A 224 36.75 -10.01 22.82
C LEU A 224 38.02 -10.74 22.37
N ASP A 225 38.92 -10.05 21.67
CA ASP A 225 40.08 -10.65 21.01
C ASP A 225 39.66 -11.90 20.18
N ALA A 226 38.78 -11.65 19.21
CA ALA A 226 38.15 -12.66 18.38
C ALA A 226 38.00 -12.20 16.93
N ALA A 227 37.96 -13.15 15.99
CA ALA A 227 37.73 -12.84 14.59
C ALA A 227 36.24 -12.63 14.31
N GLU A 228 35.91 -11.74 13.37
CA GLU A 228 34.54 -11.39 12.99
C GLU A 228 33.64 -12.61 12.71
N LYS A 229 34.18 -13.61 12.00
CA LYS A 229 33.45 -14.85 11.64
C LYS A 229 33.03 -15.72 12.85
N ASP A 230 33.66 -15.48 14.00
CA ASP A 230 33.45 -16.23 15.24
C ASP A 230 32.50 -15.47 16.19
N LEU A 231 31.99 -14.30 15.80
CA LEU A 231 31.05 -13.51 16.58
C LEU A 231 29.60 -13.84 16.20
N ASP A 232 28.76 -14.03 17.21
CA ASP A 232 27.31 -14.15 17.07
C ASP A 232 26.63 -13.02 17.83
N PHE A 233 25.55 -12.47 17.27
CA PHE A 233 24.70 -11.50 17.94
C PHE A 233 23.56 -12.24 18.66
N GLY A 234 23.01 -11.65 19.71
CA GLY A 234 21.89 -12.27 20.43
C GLY A 234 21.57 -11.60 21.76
N VAL A 235 20.93 -12.36 22.64
CA VAL A 235 20.56 -11.95 23.99
C VAL A 235 21.19 -12.90 25.00
N GLY A 236 21.91 -12.35 25.99
CA GLY A 236 22.44 -13.10 27.13
C GLY A 236 21.84 -12.62 28.45
N ASP A 237 22.44 -13.04 29.56
CA ASP A 237 21.93 -12.78 30.92
C ASP A 237 21.80 -11.28 31.25
N MET A 238 22.61 -10.44 30.61
CA MET A 238 22.65 -8.99 30.81
C MET A 238 22.01 -8.21 29.65
N GLY A 239 21.18 -8.87 28.83
CA GLY A 239 20.49 -8.26 27.70
C GLY A 239 21.20 -8.46 26.35
N PRO A 240 20.99 -7.56 25.37
CA PRO A 240 21.52 -7.72 24.02
C PRO A 240 23.05 -7.67 24.03
N GLN A 241 23.68 -8.56 23.27
CA GLN A 241 25.12 -8.78 23.30
C GLN A 241 25.71 -9.27 21.98
N VAL A 242 27.03 -9.23 21.89
CA VAL A 242 27.83 -9.94 20.90
C VAL A 242 28.72 -10.94 21.66
N CYS A 243 28.70 -12.21 21.28
CA CYS A 243 29.48 -13.27 21.94
C CYS A 243 30.39 -14.01 20.97
N VAL A 244 31.42 -14.67 21.50
CA VAL A 244 32.28 -15.57 20.71
C VAL A 244 31.68 -16.97 20.70
N ARG A 245 31.37 -17.48 19.51
CA ARG A 245 30.72 -18.77 19.28
C ARG A 245 31.40 -19.90 20.04
N GLY A 246 30.60 -20.66 20.79
CA GLY A 246 31.07 -21.83 21.55
C GLY A 246 31.86 -21.49 22.82
N THR A 247 31.80 -20.24 23.30
CA THR A 247 32.44 -19.83 24.56
C THR A 247 31.51 -18.94 25.40
N ASP A 248 31.87 -18.71 26.66
CA ASP A 248 31.14 -17.80 27.56
C ASP A 248 31.61 -16.33 27.42
N ARG A 249 32.48 -16.01 26.46
CA ARG A 249 32.98 -14.64 26.25
C ARG A 249 31.93 -13.81 25.50
N ALA A 250 31.45 -12.75 26.12
CA ALA A 250 30.47 -11.84 25.54
C ALA A 250 30.69 -10.39 25.98
N LEU A 251 30.26 -9.46 25.12
CA LEU A 251 30.11 -8.05 25.43
C LEU A 251 28.64 -7.67 25.24
N ASN A 252 28.00 -7.21 26.30
CA ASN A 252 26.68 -6.61 26.16
C ASN A 252 26.79 -5.24 25.44
N TYR A 253 25.66 -4.77 24.95
CA TYR A 253 25.60 -3.52 24.17
C TYR A 253 26.04 -2.29 24.97
N TRP A 254 25.81 -2.27 26.28
CA TRP A 254 26.32 -1.22 27.16
C TRP A 254 27.86 -1.17 27.17
N MET A 255 28.53 -2.32 27.26
CA MET A 255 29.99 -2.40 27.20
C MET A 255 30.52 -1.93 25.84
N LEU A 256 29.86 -2.32 24.74
CA LEU A 256 30.22 -1.87 23.40
C LEU A 256 30.09 -0.35 23.26
N ALA A 257 28.98 0.24 23.73
CA ALA A 257 28.78 1.68 23.72
C ALA A 257 29.85 2.42 24.53
N ASN A 258 30.27 1.87 25.67
CA ASN A 258 31.24 2.52 26.55
C ASN A 258 32.66 2.57 25.99
N PHE A 259 33.04 1.71 25.03
CA PHE A 259 34.36 1.83 24.38
C PHE A 259 34.57 3.23 23.78
N ILE A 260 33.55 3.76 23.11
CA ILE A 260 33.63 5.08 22.47
C ILE A 260 33.31 6.21 23.45
N ASN A 261 32.34 6.00 24.34
CA ASN A 261 31.80 7.10 25.15
C ASN A 261 32.55 7.35 26.47
N SER A 262 33.10 6.31 27.09
CA SER A 262 33.69 6.39 28.44
C SER A 262 35.13 5.89 28.49
N ASN A 263 35.47 4.89 27.68
CA ASN A 263 36.77 4.19 27.71
C ASN A 263 37.64 4.54 26.49
N SER A 264 37.43 5.71 25.89
CA SER A 264 38.01 6.11 24.60
C SER A 264 39.54 6.12 24.57
N ALA A 265 40.21 6.31 25.71
CA ALA A 265 41.67 6.26 25.81
C ALA A 265 42.26 4.86 25.54
N SER A 266 41.46 3.80 25.69
CA SER A 266 41.86 2.41 25.43
C SER A 266 41.68 1.97 23.99
N LEU A 267 41.01 2.78 23.15
CA LEU A 267 40.75 2.42 21.76
C LEU A 267 42.00 2.64 20.88
N PRO A 268 42.34 1.65 20.02
CA PRO A 268 43.31 1.82 18.94
C PRO A 268 42.91 2.97 18.01
N ASP A 269 43.91 3.63 17.41
CA ASP A 269 43.70 4.81 16.57
C ASP A 269 42.75 4.53 15.39
N GLU A 270 42.80 3.33 14.82
CA GLU A 270 41.93 2.89 13.71
C GLU A 270 40.45 2.75 14.07
N LEU A 271 40.10 2.70 15.36
CA LEU A 271 38.72 2.59 15.85
C LEU A 271 38.15 3.92 16.37
N ARG A 272 38.96 4.99 16.41
CA ARG A 272 38.57 6.27 17.02
C ARG A 272 37.47 7.03 16.26
N ASP A 273 37.32 6.75 14.97
CA ASP A 273 36.28 7.40 14.13
C ASP A 273 34.93 6.67 14.18
N LEU A 274 34.83 5.54 14.89
CA LEU A 274 33.55 4.87 15.09
C LEU A 274 32.63 5.73 15.97
N SER A 275 31.34 5.76 15.64
CA SER A 275 30.38 6.64 16.30
C SER A 275 29.25 5.89 17.00
N LEU A 276 29.00 4.63 16.60
CA LEU A 276 27.80 3.87 16.92
C LEU A 276 26.51 4.64 16.62
N ASN A 277 26.55 5.54 15.64
CA ASN A 277 25.44 6.37 15.20
C ASN A 277 25.41 6.39 13.67
N ALA A 278 24.73 5.39 13.11
CA ALA A 278 24.77 5.12 11.69
C ALA A 278 23.58 5.73 10.96
N ARG A 279 23.85 6.69 10.08
CA ARG A 279 22.87 7.22 9.12
C ARG A 279 22.96 6.51 7.78
N HIS A 280 21.81 6.18 7.20
CA HIS A 280 21.72 5.72 5.82
C HIS A 280 20.62 6.46 5.07
N VAL A 281 20.92 6.80 3.81
CA VAL A 281 19.95 7.34 2.85
C VAL A 281 19.76 6.28 1.80
N TYR A 282 18.55 5.77 1.69
CA TYR A 282 18.18 4.90 0.59
C TYR A 282 17.65 5.74 -0.57
N MET A 283 18.15 5.44 -1.77
CA MET A 283 17.73 6.07 -3.02
C MET A 283 17.29 4.96 -3.97
N PRO A 284 15.98 4.82 -4.27
CA PRO A 284 15.52 3.93 -5.32
C PRO A 284 16.23 4.23 -6.65
N PRO A 285 16.52 3.22 -7.47
CA PRO A 285 17.30 3.36 -8.70
C PRO A 285 16.48 3.96 -9.86
N PHE A 286 15.83 5.10 -9.62
CA PHE A 286 15.05 5.80 -10.63
C PHE A 286 15.93 6.53 -11.64
N LYS A 287 15.40 6.64 -12.87
CA LYS A 287 15.90 7.56 -13.90
C LYS A 287 14.95 8.75 -14.02
N VAL A 288 15.46 9.88 -14.50
CA VAL A 288 14.60 11.00 -14.89
C VAL A 288 13.76 10.55 -16.10
N PRO A 289 12.43 10.70 -16.07
CA PRO A 289 11.59 10.28 -17.18
C PRO A 289 11.80 11.18 -18.42
N ASP A 290 11.43 10.66 -19.59
CA ASP A 290 11.43 11.43 -20.85
C ASP A 290 10.28 12.43 -20.81
N VAL A 291 10.61 13.71 -20.62
CA VAL A 291 9.64 14.79 -20.42
C VAL A 291 8.86 15.12 -21.69
N GLU A 292 9.48 14.95 -22.87
CA GLU A 292 8.84 15.25 -24.15
C GLU A 292 7.80 14.18 -24.49
N LYS A 293 8.17 12.92 -24.35
CA LYS A 293 7.28 11.78 -24.62
C LYS A 293 6.34 11.45 -23.46
N LYS A 294 6.61 11.99 -22.27
CA LYS A 294 5.90 11.70 -21.02
C LYS A 294 5.90 10.21 -20.66
N ILE A 295 7.03 9.55 -20.87
CA ILE A 295 7.24 8.13 -20.57
C ILE A 295 8.41 7.91 -19.61
N GLY A 296 8.31 6.85 -18.80
CA GLY A 296 9.38 6.41 -17.92
C GLY A 296 8.85 5.66 -16.71
N ASN A 297 9.76 5.12 -15.90
CA ASN A 297 9.36 4.38 -14.71
C ASN A 297 9.01 5.33 -13.56
N LEU A 298 7.72 5.47 -13.28
CA LEU A 298 7.18 6.49 -12.35
C LEU A 298 7.03 5.99 -10.92
N THR A 299 7.13 4.68 -10.68
CA THR A 299 7.03 4.08 -9.35
C THR A 299 7.84 2.78 -9.31
N LEU A 300 8.30 2.36 -8.12
CA LEU A 300 9.23 1.23 -8.01
C LEU A 300 8.52 -0.13 -7.93
N THR A 301 7.47 -0.23 -7.11
CA THR A 301 6.77 -1.49 -6.83
C THR A 301 5.28 -1.39 -7.13
N TYR A 302 4.65 -2.52 -7.44
CA TYR A 302 3.21 -2.59 -7.71
C TYR A 302 2.60 -3.76 -6.93
N ALA A 303 1.99 -3.47 -5.77
CA ALA A 303 1.18 -4.47 -5.09
C ALA A 303 -0.15 -4.67 -5.84
N LEU A 304 -0.69 -5.87 -5.79
CA LEU A 304 -1.94 -6.23 -6.45
C LEU A 304 -3.04 -6.38 -5.41
N GLN A 305 -4.25 -5.96 -5.76
CA GLN A 305 -5.45 -6.28 -5.00
C GLN A 305 -6.57 -6.68 -5.94
N LEU A 306 -7.27 -7.75 -5.56
CA LEU A 306 -8.45 -8.23 -6.27
C LEU A 306 -9.60 -8.38 -5.29
N HIS A 307 -10.70 -7.72 -5.60
CA HIS A 307 -11.90 -7.69 -4.80
C HIS A 307 -13.03 -8.37 -5.59
N ILE A 308 -13.83 -9.19 -4.91
CA ILE A 308 -15.11 -9.65 -5.42
C ILE A 308 -16.19 -9.24 -4.42
N SER A 309 -17.20 -8.53 -4.90
CA SER A 309 -18.35 -8.15 -4.09
C SER A 309 -19.63 -8.70 -4.69
N VAL A 310 -20.48 -9.23 -3.82
CA VAL A 310 -21.85 -9.61 -4.14
C VAL A 310 -22.78 -8.60 -3.50
N VAL A 311 -23.68 -8.00 -4.28
CA VAL A 311 -24.63 -7.00 -3.79
C VAL A 311 -26.06 -7.36 -4.15
N GLU A 312 -27.00 -6.87 -3.34
CA GLU A 312 -28.42 -6.84 -3.65
C GLU A 312 -28.92 -5.40 -3.60
N VAL A 313 -29.66 -5.00 -4.63
CA VAL A 313 -30.38 -3.71 -4.68
C VAL A 313 -31.85 -3.97 -4.41
N ASP A 314 -32.38 -3.35 -3.36
CA ASP A 314 -33.81 -3.38 -3.09
C ASP A 314 -34.56 -2.49 -4.11
N PRO A 315 -35.50 -3.02 -4.90
CA PRO A 315 -36.19 -2.25 -5.94
C PRO A 315 -37.17 -1.21 -5.40
N ASP A 316 -37.60 -1.32 -4.14
CA ASP A 316 -38.56 -0.42 -3.50
C ASP A 316 -37.85 0.70 -2.73
N THR A 317 -36.70 0.41 -2.12
CA THR A 317 -35.94 1.38 -1.31
C THR A 317 -34.66 1.89 -1.97
N TYR A 318 -34.21 1.23 -3.04
CA TYR A 318 -32.96 1.49 -3.76
C TYR A 318 -31.70 1.36 -2.90
N GLN A 319 -31.84 0.79 -1.71
CA GLN A 319 -30.71 0.52 -0.83
C GLN A 319 -29.89 -0.63 -1.38
N THR A 320 -28.57 -0.45 -1.35
CA THR A 320 -27.60 -1.48 -1.70
C THR A 320 -27.13 -2.20 -0.46
N ARG A 321 -27.22 -3.52 -0.45
CA ARG A 321 -26.69 -4.38 0.61
C ARG A 321 -25.56 -5.22 0.06
N ILE A 322 -24.43 -5.26 0.77
CA ILE A 322 -23.33 -6.19 0.47
C ILE A 322 -23.67 -7.54 1.10
N LEU A 323 -23.79 -8.58 0.27
CA LEU A 323 -24.16 -9.93 0.69
C LEU A 323 -22.94 -10.82 0.97
N ASP A 324 -21.85 -10.60 0.25
CA ASP A 324 -20.59 -11.33 0.39
C ASP A 324 -19.44 -10.50 -0.17
N TYR A 325 -18.24 -10.70 0.38
CA TYR A 325 -17.07 -9.90 0.03
C TYR A 325 -15.77 -10.68 0.21
N ALA A 326 -14.97 -10.75 -0.86
CA ALA A 326 -13.66 -11.40 -0.87
C ALA A 326 -12.56 -10.43 -1.28
N ILE A 327 -11.41 -10.51 -0.62
CA ILE A 327 -10.20 -9.74 -0.95
C ILE A 327 -9.02 -10.69 -1.08
N VAL A 328 -8.28 -10.57 -2.18
CA VAL A 328 -6.96 -11.17 -2.31
C VAL A 328 -5.95 -10.04 -2.50
N ASP A 329 -5.02 -9.90 -1.55
CA ASP A 329 -3.93 -8.92 -1.59
C ASP A 329 -2.59 -9.60 -1.92
N ASP A 330 -1.76 -8.95 -2.71
CA ASP A 330 -0.37 -9.35 -3.00
C ASP A 330 0.57 -8.15 -2.89
N CYS A 331 1.17 -8.01 -1.70
CA CYS A 331 2.18 -7.01 -1.40
C CYS A 331 3.62 -7.55 -1.43
N GLY A 332 3.85 -8.64 -2.16
CA GLY A 332 5.12 -9.35 -2.13
C GLY A 332 5.38 -9.97 -0.76
N LYS A 333 6.63 -9.91 -0.27
CA LYS A 333 6.96 -10.47 1.04
C LYS A 333 6.28 -9.69 2.17
N VAL A 334 5.49 -10.36 2.98
CA VAL A 334 4.82 -9.74 4.13
C VAL A 334 5.79 -9.55 5.30
N ILE A 335 5.95 -8.31 5.78
CA ILE A 335 6.75 -8.01 6.98
C ILE A 335 5.97 -8.34 8.25
N ASN A 336 4.73 -7.86 8.35
CA ASN A 336 3.89 -8.06 9.52
C ASN A 336 2.45 -8.36 9.05
N PRO A 337 1.99 -9.63 9.12
CA PRO A 337 0.68 -10.02 8.62
C PRO A 337 -0.49 -9.26 9.27
N MET A 338 -0.41 -9.02 10.58
CA MET A 338 -1.47 -8.31 11.32
C MET A 338 -1.61 -6.85 10.86
N ILE A 339 -0.48 -6.17 10.63
CA ILE A 339 -0.50 -4.78 10.12
C ILE A 339 -1.03 -4.75 8.68
N VAL A 340 -0.59 -5.68 7.82
CA VAL A 340 -1.06 -5.80 6.44
C VAL A 340 -2.57 -6.03 6.41
N GLU A 341 -3.09 -6.97 7.20
CA GLU A 341 -4.52 -7.22 7.32
C GLU A 341 -5.29 -5.97 7.77
N GLY A 342 -4.82 -5.27 8.80
CA GLY A 342 -5.42 -4.01 9.25
C GLY A 342 -5.42 -2.92 8.17
N GLN A 343 -4.35 -2.81 7.37
CA GLN A 343 -4.29 -1.87 6.24
C GLN A 343 -5.30 -2.25 5.16
N VAL A 344 -5.42 -3.53 4.80
CA VAL A 344 -6.44 -4.02 3.84
C VAL A 344 -7.85 -3.68 4.33
N HIS A 345 -8.15 -3.92 5.61
CA HIS A 345 -9.46 -3.60 6.19
C HIS A 345 -9.78 -2.10 6.11
N GLY A 346 -8.83 -1.24 6.46
CA GLY A 346 -9.01 0.20 6.31
C GLY A 346 -9.17 0.63 4.84
N ALA A 347 -8.49 -0.05 3.90
CA ALA A 347 -8.57 0.27 2.46
C ALA A 347 -9.96 -0.09 1.94
N ALA A 348 -10.42 -1.27 2.31
CA ALA A 348 -11.76 -1.76 2.03
C ALA A 348 -12.81 -0.78 2.56
N ALA A 349 -12.68 -0.34 3.81
CA ALA A 349 -13.61 0.60 4.42
C ALA A 349 -13.69 1.93 3.66
N HIS A 350 -12.55 2.57 3.33
CA HIS A 350 -12.54 3.81 2.54
C HIS A 350 -13.16 3.62 1.16
N GLY A 351 -12.84 2.51 0.47
CA GLY A 351 -13.38 2.24 -0.86
C GLY A 351 -14.89 1.95 -0.86
N ILE A 352 -15.39 1.21 0.14
CA ILE A 352 -16.83 0.97 0.35
C ILE A 352 -17.55 2.28 0.67
N GLY A 353 -16.97 3.09 1.57
CA GLY A 353 -17.47 4.41 1.93
C GLY A 353 -17.61 5.29 0.70
N ALA A 354 -16.54 5.47 -0.08
CA ALA A 354 -16.57 6.24 -1.32
C ALA A 354 -17.61 5.73 -2.33
N ALA A 355 -17.78 4.40 -2.44
CA ALA A 355 -18.70 3.82 -3.41
C ALA A 355 -20.18 3.99 -3.04
N LEU A 356 -20.54 3.96 -1.75
CA LEU A 356 -21.94 3.80 -1.32
C LEU A 356 -22.44 4.87 -0.34
N VAL A 357 -21.56 5.56 0.39
CA VAL A 357 -21.95 6.36 1.58
C VAL A 357 -21.40 7.78 1.56
N GLU A 358 -20.10 7.94 1.34
CA GLU A 358 -19.37 9.18 1.53
C GLU A 358 -19.42 10.05 0.28
N ASP A 359 -19.96 11.27 0.40
CA ASP A 359 -19.95 12.30 -0.64
C ASP A 359 -19.67 13.68 -0.03
N ILE A 360 -18.87 14.48 -0.73
CA ILE A 360 -18.60 15.88 -0.37
C ILE A 360 -19.23 16.77 -1.45
N SER A 361 -20.54 16.94 -1.34
CA SER A 361 -21.33 17.67 -2.33
C SER A 361 -21.26 19.19 -2.10
N TYR A 362 -21.39 19.93 -3.20
CA TYR A 362 -21.52 21.38 -3.21
C TYR A 362 -22.79 21.75 -3.97
N ASP A 363 -23.53 22.76 -3.50
CA ASP A 363 -24.67 23.30 -4.24
C ASP A 363 -24.25 24.20 -5.41
N ALA A 364 -25.25 24.73 -6.13
CA ALA A 364 -25.05 25.60 -7.28
C ALA A 364 -24.38 26.94 -6.94
N ASP A 365 -24.50 27.40 -5.69
CA ASP A 365 -23.89 28.64 -5.19
C ASP A 365 -22.47 28.41 -4.65
N GLY A 366 -22.02 27.15 -4.57
CA GLY A 366 -20.69 26.76 -4.11
C GLY A 366 -20.59 26.56 -2.60
N ASN A 367 -21.71 26.43 -1.88
CA ASN A 367 -21.69 26.06 -0.47
C ASN A 367 -21.38 24.57 -0.34
N ALA A 368 -20.49 24.20 0.58
CA ALA A 368 -20.28 22.80 0.94
C ALA A 368 -21.48 22.29 1.74
N ILE A 369 -22.22 21.34 1.18
CA ILE A 369 -23.41 20.76 1.83
C ILE A 369 -23.01 19.74 2.88
N ALA A 370 -21.93 18.99 2.62
CA ALA A 370 -21.37 18.00 3.53
C ALA A 370 -20.41 18.65 4.57
N GLY A 371 -20.92 19.60 5.36
CA GLY A 371 -20.11 20.40 6.29
C GLY A 371 -19.86 19.76 7.66
N SER A 372 -20.56 18.67 8.00
CA SER A 372 -20.50 18.01 9.30
C SER A 372 -20.71 16.50 9.16
N PHE A 373 -20.47 15.71 10.21
CA PHE A 373 -20.78 14.27 10.21
C PHE A 373 -22.28 13.94 10.23
N THR A 374 -23.16 14.95 10.29
CA THR A 374 -24.60 14.74 10.04
C THR A 374 -24.87 14.58 8.55
N ASP A 375 -24.11 15.29 7.71
CA ASP A 375 -24.30 15.36 6.25
C ASP A 375 -23.28 14.50 5.50
N TYR A 376 -22.05 14.42 6.01
CA TYR A 376 -21.02 13.48 5.61
C TYR A 376 -21.11 12.24 6.50
N ALA A 377 -21.73 11.17 6.01
CA ALA A 377 -21.81 9.92 6.77
C ALA A 377 -20.51 9.11 6.58
N PRO A 378 -19.57 9.08 7.55
CA PRO A 378 -18.42 8.20 7.44
C PRO A 378 -18.89 6.74 7.44
N ILE A 379 -18.14 5.86 6.77
CA ILE A 379 -18.41 4.43 6.88
C ILE A 379 -18.43 3.97 8.35
N THR A 380 -19.38 3.12 8.69
CA THR A 380 -19.52 2.52 10.03
C THR A 380 -19.65 1.01 9.94
N ILE A 381 -19.64 0.34 11.10
CA ILE A 381 -19.81 -1.11 11.21
C ILE A 381 -21.12 -1.62 10.60
N SER A 382 -22.15 -0.78 10.45
CA SER A 382 -23.43 -1.20 9.84
C SER A 382 -23.35 -1.36 8.32
N THR A 383 -22.39 -0.68 7.67
CA THR A 383 -22.18 -0.77 6.21
C THR A 383 -21.01 -1.70 5.88
N MET A 384 -20.12 -1.94 6.85
CA MET A 384 -18.97 -2.80 6.65
C MET A 384 -19.41 -4.27 6.57
N PRO A 385 -19.12 -4.98 5.46
CA PRO A 385 -19.38 -6.41 5.37
C PRO A 385 -18.31 -7.20 6.14
N GLU A 386 -18.57 -8.48 6.40
CA GLU A 386 -17.50 -9.41 6.74
C GLU A 386 -16.53 -9.52 5.55
N LEU A 387 -15.25 -9.25 5.79
CA LEU A 387 -14.21 -9.32 4.77
C LEU A 387 -13.52 -10.68 4.82
N LYS A 388 -13.70 -11.48 3.77
CA LYS A 388 -12.95 -12.73 3.60
C LYS A 388 -11.63 -12.43 2.90
N CYS A 389 -10.56 -12.29 3.67
CA CYS A 389 -9.26 -11.89 3.15
C CYS A 389 -8.33 -13.09 2.92
N SER A 390 -7.52 -13.03 1.87
CA SER A 390 -6.38 -13.93 1.64
C SER A 390 -5.19 -13.14 1.13
N ASN A 391 -3.99 -13.59 1.47
CA ASN A 391 -2.76 -13.00 0.96
C ASN A 391 -2.08 -13.97 -0.03
N ARG A 392 -1.54 -13.42 -1.12
CA ARG A 392 -0.55 -14.05 -1.99
C ARG A 392 0.74 -13.26 -1.91
N GLN A 393 1.86 -13.89 -2.23
CA GLN A 393 3.16 -13.24 -2.18
C GLN A 393 3.91 -13.47 -3.48
N SER A 394 3.96 -12.45 -4.32
CA SER A 394 4.83 -12.35 -5.49
C SER A 394 5.93 -11.35 -5.17
N PRO A 395 7.11 -11.79 -4.65
CA PRO A 395 8.14 -10.87 -4.19
C PRO A 395 8.61 -9.91 -5.29
N SER A 396 8.87 -8.66 -4.93
CA SER A 396 9.45 -7.68 -5.86
C SER A 396 10.92 -8.02 -6.13
N PRO A 397 11.36 -8.09 -7.40
CA PRO A 397 12.78 -8.22 -7.73
C PRO A 397 13.57 -6.92 -7.48
N PHE A 398 12.91 -5.80 -7.18
CA PHE A 398 13.52 -4.48 -7.08
C PHE A 398 13.78 -4.01 -5.64
N THR A 399 13.28 -4.73 -4.63
CA THR A 399 13.44 -4.38 -3.21
C THR A 399 14.28 -5.41 -2.48
N PHE A 400 15.02 -4.99 -1.44
CA PHE A 400 16.00 -5.86 -0.78
C PHE A 400 15.40 -7.10 -0.09
N HIS A 401 14.12 -7.03 0.27
CA HIS A 401 13.40 -8.08 0.99
C HIS A 401 12.19 -8.59 0.20
N GLY A 402 11.98 -8.09 -1.02
CA GLY A 402 10.87 -8.51 -1.87
C GLY A 402 9.49 -8.01 -1.46
N ALA A 403 9.33 -7.13 -0.48
CA ALA A 403 8.03 -6.50 -0.22
C ALA A 403 7.75 -5.34 -1.17
N LYS A 404 6.47 -4.97 -1.22
CA LYS A 404 5.90 -3.89 -2.00
C LYS A 404 5.02 -3.02 -1.10
N GLY A 405 4.92 -1.74 -1.45
CA GLY A 405 3.98 -0.84 -0.79
C GLY A 405 2.53 -1.25 -1.01
N MET A 406 1.70 -1.29 0.04
CA MET A 406 0.32 -1.82 -0.02
C MET A 406 -0.72 -1.04 0.80
N GLY A 407 -0.39 0.19 1.19
CA GLY A 407 -1.24 0.98 2.08
C GLY A 407 -2.38 1.70 1.38
N GLU A 408 -2.49 1.70 0.05
CA GLU A 408 -3.36 2.61 -0.70
C GLU A 408 -4.44 1.91 -1.56
N GLY A 409 -4.70 0.64 -1.26
CA GLY A 409 -5.60 -0.27 -1.95
C GLY A 409 -7.09 0.09 -2.15
N GLY A 410 -7.54 1.28 -1.73
CA GLY A 410 -8.97 1.64 -1.66
C GLY A 410 -9.73 1.66 -3.00
N GLY A 411 -9.04 1.45 -4.14
CA GLY A 411 -9.67 1.34 -5.46
C GLY A 411 -10.43 0.05 -5.67
N GLY A 412 -9.93 -1.08 -5.15
CA GLY A 412 -10.53 -2.39 -5.35
C GLY A 412 -12.03 -2.43 -5.01
N PRO A 413 -12.46 -1.95 -3.82
CA PRO A 413 -13.87 -1.89 -3.46
C PRO A 413 -14.70 -0.96 -4.33
N LEU A 414 -14.17 0.21 -4.70
CA LEU A 414 -14.87 1.16 -5.55
C LEU A 414 -15.26 0.50 -6.88
N HIS A 415 -14.32 -0.25 -7.48
CA HIS A 415 -14.52 -0.93 -8.75
C HIS A 415 -15.46 -2.12 -8.60
N SER A 416 -15.20 -2.98 -7.62
CA SER A 416 -15.99 -4.20 -7.43
C SER A 416 -17.46 -3.88 -7.16
N LEU A 417 -17.75 -2.86 -6.34
CA LEU A 417 -19.11 -2.48 -6.01
C LEU A 417 -19.83 -1.84 -7.20
N CYS A 418 -19.18 -0.94 -7.95
CA CYS A 418 -19.78 -0.38 -9.16
C CYS A 418 -20.07 -1.45 -10.22
N ALA A 419 -19.17 -2.43 -10.38
CA ALA A 419 -19.37 -3.57 -11.26
C ALA A 419 -20.54 -4.46 -10.79
N ALA A 420 -20.62 -4.73 -9.48
CA ALA A 420 -21.69 -5.52 -8.90
C ALA A 420 -23.05 -4.82 -9.06
N LEU A 421 -23.12 -3.51 -8.84
CA LEU A 421 -24.32 -2.71 -9.09
C LEU A 421 -24.73 -2.76 -10.57
N GLN A 422 -23.78 -2.62 -11.51
CA GLN A 422 -24.07 -2.73 -12.93
C GLN A 422 -24.63 -4.11 -13.30
N ASP A 423 -24.07 -5.20 -12.74
CA ASP A 423 -24.55 -6.57 -12.98
C ASP A 423 -25.91 -6.84 -12.30
N ALA A 424 -26.20 -6.22 -11.15
CA ALA A 424 -27.53 -6.29 -10.52
C ALA A 424 -28.61 -5.65 -11.41
N LEU A 425 -28.24 -4.62 -12.16
CA LEU A 425 -29.10 -3.91 -13.11
C LEU A 425 -29.08 -4.52 -14.52
N HIS A 426 -28.39 -5.64 -14.73
CA HIS A 426 -28.29 -6.28 -16.03
C HIS A 426 -29.68 -6.58 -16.64
N GLY A 427 -29.84 -6.28 -17.93
CA GLY A 427 -31.11 -6.39 -18.64
C GLY A 427 -32.07 -5.22 -18.44
N ARG A 428 -31.64 -4.18 -17.70
CA ARG A 428 -32.31 -2.87 -17.64
C ARG A 428 -31.49 -1.85 -18.43
N ASP A 429 -32.17 -0.89 -19.06
CA ASP A 429 -31.54 0.25 -19.74
C ASP A 429 -31.03 1.28 -18.70
N ILE A 430 -30.14 0.84 -17.79
CA ILE A 430 -29.55 1.64 -16.73
C ILE A 430 -28.05 1.37 -16.67
N ILE A 431 -27.26 2.45 -16.72
CA ILE A 431 -25.80 2.42 -16.66
C ILE A 431 -25.33 3.09 -15.36
N ILE A 432 -24.38 2.45 -14.67
CA ILE A 432 -23.64 3.03 -13.56
C ILE A 432 -22.50 3.88 -14.12
N GLU A 433 -22.69 5.20 -14.08
CA GLU A 433 -21.76 6.21 -14.63
C GLU A 433 -20.97 6.96 -13.55
N ASN A 434 -21.37 6.83 -12.29
CA ASN A 434 -20.71 7.48 -11.16
C ASN A 434 -19.98 6.45 -10.32
N SER A 435 -18.87 6.85 -9.71
CA SER A 435 -18.15 6.02 -8.74
C SER A 435 -18.85 5.96 -7.38
N HIS A 436 -19.65 6.98 -7.05
CA HIS A 436 -20.50 7.02 -5.85
C HIS A 436 -21.96 6.75 -6.23
N ASN A 437 -22.60 5.82 -5.51
CA ASN A 437 -23.94 5.29 -5.81
C ASN A 437 -24.79 5.19 -4.54
N SER A 438 -25.30 6.33 -4.05
CA SER A 438 -26.25 6.39 -2.94
C SER A 438 -27.65 5.86 -3.33
N PRO A 439 -28.51 5.51 -2.36
CA PRO A 439 -29.90 5.12 -2.65
C PRO A 439 -30.68 6.17 -3.44
N MET A 440 -30.44 7.46 -3.20
CA MET A 440 -31.08 8.53 -3.97
C MET A 440 -30.62 8.53 -5.43
N SER A 441 -29.30 8.40 -5.67
CA SER A 441 -28.77 8.32 -7.03
C SER A 441 -29.29 7.08 -7.78
N MET A 442 -29.50 5.97 -7.07
CA MET A 442 -30.11 4.77 -7.64
C MET A 442 -31.59 5.02 -7.96
N PHE A 443 -32.37 5.60 -7.06
CA PHE A 443 -33.76 6.00 -7.32
C PHE A 443 -33.89 6.86 -8.58
N GLU A 444 -33.08 7.92 -8.70
CA GLU A 444 -33.10 8.81 -9.86
C GLU A 444 -32.83 8.06 -11.17
N ARG A 445 -31.92 7.08 -11.16
CA ARG A 445 -31.62 6.23 -12.32
C ARG A 445 -32.80 5.31 -12.69
N PHE A 446 -33.48 4.73 -11.70
CA PHE A 446 -34.67 3.93 -11.94
C PHE A 446 -35.86 4.76 -12.43
N ALA A 447 -36.00 6.01 -11.96
CA ALA A 447 -37.08 6.91 -12.33
C ALA A 447 -36.87 7.58 -13.69
N GLY A 448 -35.62 7.90 -14.05
CA GLY A 448 -35.29 8.69 -15.23
C GLY A 448 -35.25 7.92 -16.55
N GLY A 449 -34.93 6.62 -16.54
CA GLY A 449 -34.50 5.90 -17.75
C GLY A 449 -33.17 6.49 -18.28
N SER A 450 -32.21 5.68 -18.71
CA SER A 450 -30.93 6.24 -19.15
C SER A 450 -31.10 7.13 -20.38
N GLU A 451 -31.02 8.46 -20.23
CA GLU A 451 -30.68 9.32 -21.35
C GLU A 451 -29.22 9.03 -21.72
N LYS A 452 -29.03 8.25 -22.80
CA LYS A 452 -27.79 7.98 -23.58
C LYS A 452 -27.25 6.56 -23.41
N GLY A 453 -27.52 5.73 -24.41
CA GLY A 453 -26.77 4.49 -24.64
C GLY A 453 -25.34 4.80 -25.10
N VAL A 454 -24.39 4.01 -24.60
CA VAL A 454 -22.99 4.00 -25.08
C VAL A 454 -22.95 3.12 -26.34
N THR A 455 -22.56 3.68 -27.48
CA THR A 455 -22.36 2.90 -28.71
C THR A 455 -20.91 2.44 -28.81
N VAL A 456 -20.69 1.12 -28.85
CA VAL A 456 -19.39 0.52 -29.16
C VAL A 456 -19.34 0.22 -30.66
N GLU A 457 -18.47 0.93 -31.39
CA GLU A 457 -18.20 0.64 -32.80
C GLU A 457 -17.01 -0.33 -32.91
N SER A 458 -17.27 -1.58 -33.30
CA SER A 458 -16.19 -2.49 -33.73
C SER A 458 -15.71 -2.07 -35.11
N ARG A 459 -14.41 -1.79 -35.27
CA ARG A 459 -13.78 -1.64 -36.59
C ARG A 459 -13.24 -2.96 -37.11
#